data_AF-A0A5R8YWJ1-F1
#
_entry.id   AF-A0A5R8YWJ1-F1
#
_cell.length_a   1.000
_cell.length_b   1.000
_cell.length_c   1.000
_cell.angle_alpha   90.00
_cell.angle_beta   90.00
_cell.angle_gamma   90.00
#
_symmetry.space_group_name_H-M   'P 1'
#
loop_
_entity.id
_entity.type
_entity.pdbx_description
1 polymer ?
#
loop_
_entity_poly.entity_id
_entity_poly.type
_entity_poly.pdbx_seq_one_letter_code
_entity_poly.pdbx_strand_id
1 'polypeptide(L)' 'MSEYAATFNLIDTDQDGRISAAELVRLMEVLGQPLTPEGAQGAINKVDADGDGLIDLDEFATWLSGR' A
#
# COMPACT_ATOMS: atom_id res chain seq x y z
N MET A 1 -14.04 13.69 -3.22
CA MET A 1 -13.37 12.89 -2.18
C MET A 1 -12.96 11.62 -2.88
N SER A 2 -11.68 11.47 -3.18
CA SER A 2 -11.18 10.34 -3.95
C SER A 2 -11.24 9.08 -3.08
N GLU A 3 -11.90 8.02 -3.55
CA GLU A 3 -12.14 6.78 -2.77
C GLU A 3 -10.84 6.14 -2.26
N TYR A 4 -9.72 6.38 -2.93
CA TYR A 4 -8.39 5.88 -2.56
C TYR A 4 -7.82 6.60 -1.34
N ALA A 5 -8.16 7.87 -1.08
CA ALA A 5 -7.56 8.66 0.00
C ALA A 5 -7.96 8.16 1.41
N ALA A 6 -9.19 7.67 1.56
CA ALA A 6 -9.65 7.12 2.83
C ALA A 6 -8.95 5.79 3.16
N THR A 7 -8.75 4.95 2.15
CA THR A 7 -7.98 3.70 2.28
C THR A 7 -6.50 3.99 2.50
N PHE A 8 -5.94 4.95 1.75
CA PHE A 8 -4.54 5.32 1.88
C PHE A 8 -4.22 5.81 3.29
N ASN A 9 -5.02 6.72 3.83
CA ASN A 9 -4.86 7.25 5.18
C ASN A 9 -5.20 6.24 6.30
N LEU A 10 -5.80 5.09 5.97
CA LEU A 10 -6.00 3.98 6.90
C LEU A 10 -4.74 3.10 6.99
N ILE A 11 -3.95 3.06 5.93
CA ILE A 11 -2.75 2.23 5.80
C ILE A 11 -1.53 3.01 6.26
N ASP A 12 -1.37 4.21 5.68
CA ASP A 12 -0.34 5.19 5.99
C ASP A 12 -0.50 5.65 7.44
N THR A 13 0.24 4.99 8.32
CA THR A 13 0.12 5.16 9.77
C THR A 13 1.01 6.31 10.24
N ASP A 14 2.14 6.54 9.56
CA ASP A 14 3.04 7.65 9.88
C ASP A 14 2.74 8.94 9.12
N GLN A 15 1.79 8.89 8.18
CA GLN A 15 1.30 10.02 7.39
C GLN A 15 2.41 10.68 6.55
N ASP A 16 3.36 9.88 6.05
CA ASP A 16 4.38 10.37 5.12
C ASP A 16 3.86 10.49 3.68
N GLY A 17 2.65 10.00 3.42
CA GLY A 17 2.04 9.99 2.10
C GLY A 17 2.49 8.82 1.22
N ARG A 18 3.09 7.79 1.82
CA ARG A 18 3.55 6.57 1.17
C ARG A 18 3.10 5.35 1.98
N ILE A 19 3.11 4.17 1.35
CA ILE A 19 2.79 2.91 2.02
C ILE A 19 4.00 1.99 1.94
N SER A 20 4.54 1.68 3.10
CA SER A 20 5.63 0.71 3.23
C SER A 20 5.14 -0.73 3.33
N ALA A 21 6.03 -1.69 3.08
CA ALA A 21 5.75 -3.12 3.25
C ALA A 21 5.24 -3.44 4.65
N ALA A 22 5.81 -2.79 5.66
CA ALA A 22 5.42 -2.96 7.05
C ALA A 22 3.98 -2.47 7.30
N GLU A 23 3.59 -1.33 6.74
CA GLU A 23 2.25 -0.78 6.89
C GLU A 23 1.20 -1.60 6.15
N LEU A 24 1.54 -2.10 4.95
CA LEU A 24 0.69 -3.01 4.21
C LEU A 24 0.44 -4.32 4.98
N VAL A 25 1.50 -4.91 5.56
CA VAL A 25 1.37 -6.12 6.41
C VAL A 25 0.48 -5.83 7.60
N ARG A 26 0.70 -4.69 8.27
CA ARG A 26 -0.05 -4.31 9.47
C ARG A 26 -1.53 -4.08 9.17
N LEU A 27 -1.85 -3.45 8.04
CA LEU A 27 -3.24 -3.33 7.58
C LEU A 27 -3.85 -4.71 7.35
N MET A 28 -3.14 -5.59 6.65
CA MET A 28 -3.60 -6.94 6.34
C MET A 28 -3.85 -7.77 7.62
N GLU A 29 -3.03 -7.58 8.66
CA GLU A 29 -3.27 -8.13 10.00
C GLU A 29 -4.55 -7.57 10.63
N VAL A 30 -4.79 -6.25 10.54
CA VAL A 30 -6.00 -5.59 11.06
C VAL A 30 -7.26 -6.06 10.31
N LEU A 31 -7.15 -6.32 9.01
CA LEU A 31 -8.24 -6.87 8.18
C LEU A 31 -8.49 -8.36 8.42
N GLY A 32 -7.68 -9.02 9.26
CA GLY A 32 -7.79 -10.45 9.59
C GLY A 32 -7.24 -11.37 8.51
N GLN A 33 -6.50 -10.83 7.53
CA GLN A 33 -5.80 -11.59 6.50
C GLN A 33 -4.30 -11.32 6.57
N PRO A 34 -3.59 -11.86 7.58
CA PRO A 34 -2.16 -11.62 7.76
C PRO A 34 -1.41 -11.98 6.48
N LEU A 35 -0.66 -11.02 5.97
CA LEU A 35 0.19 -11.20 4.79
C LEU A 35 1.63 -11.44 5.27
N THR A 36 2.34 -12.38 4.63
CA THR A 36 3.76 -12.54 4.94
C THR A 36 4.56 -11.34 4.43
N PRO A 37 5.70 -11.01 5.05
CA PRO A 37 6.58 -9.93 4.57
C PRO A 37 6.98 -10.12 3.11
N GLU A 38 7.22 -11.37 2.70
CA GLU A 38 7.54 -11.73 1.31
C GLU A 38 6.35 -11.47 0.37
N GLY A 39 5.13 -11.76 0.82
CA GLY A 39 3.92 -11.46 0.07
C GLY A 39 3.67 -9.96 -0.07
N ALA A 40 3.95 -9.19 0.98
CA ALA A 40 3.81 -7.73 0.96
C ALA A 40 4.84 -7.09 0.03
N GLN A 41 6.09 -7.55 0.11
CA GLN A 41 7.14 -7.11 -0.79
C GLN A 41 6.79 -7.47 -2.26
N GLY A 42 6.21 -8.65 -2.49
CA GLY A 42 5.75 -9.04 -3.82
C GLY A 42 4.57 -8.21 -4.34
N ALA A 43 3.72 -7.70 -3.45
CA ALA A 43 2.65 -6.78 -3.81
C ALA A 43 3.21 -5.38 -4.12
N ILE A 44 4.13 -4.89 -3.28
CA ILE A 44 4.83 -3.62 -3.51
C ILE A 44 5.58 -3.66 -4.82
N ASN A 45 6.45 -4.64 -5.06
CA ASN A 45 7.22 -4.73 -6.31
C ASN A 45 6.37 -4.81 -7.59
N LYS A 46 5.06 -5.07 -7.50
CA LYS A 46 4.14 -5.04 -8.64
C LYS A 46 3.54 -3.67 -8.92
N VAL A 47 3.49 -2.82 -7.89
CA VAL A 47 2.87 -1.50 -7.90
C VAL A 47 3.93 -0.41 -7.96
N ASP A 48 4.98 -0.59 -7.16
CA ASP A 48 6.23 0.18 -7.11
C ASP A 48 6.88 0.22 -8.50
N ALA A 49 6.70 1.35 -9.16
CA ALA A 49 7.19 1.62 -10.51
C ALA A 49 8.48 2.43 -10.48
N ASP A 50 8.70 3.23 -9.43
CA ASP A 50 9.92 4.03 -9.26
C ASP A 50 11.06 3.24 -8.58
N GLY A 51 10.72 2.12 -7.93
CA GLY A 51 11.64 1.17 -7.33
C GLY A 51 12.17 1.62 -5.96
N ASP A 52 11.44 2.50 -5.25
CA ASP A 52 11.85 2.98 -3.93
C ASP A 52 11.46 2.01 -2.79
N GLY A 53 10.70 0.96 -3.10
CA GLY A 53 10.24 -0.05 -2.16
C GLY A 53 9.05 0.41 -1.31
N LEU A 54 8.42 1.52 -1.67
CA LEU A 54 7.22 2.09 -1.09
C LEU A 54 6.15 2.20 -2.18
N ILE A 55 4.93 2.55 -1.80
CA ILE A 55 3.85 2.85 -2.74
C ILE A 55 3.38 4.28 -2.50
N ASP A 56 3.56 5.16 -3.47
CA ASP A 56 3.01 6.51 -3.39
C ASP A 56 1.49 6.53 -3.64
N LEU A 57 0.86 7.66 -3.32
CA LEU A 57 -0.54 7.94 -3.67
C LEU A 57 -0.85 7.78 -5.16
N ASP A 58 0.09 8.14 -6.05
CA ASP A 58 -0.08 8.06 -7.51
C ASP A 58 -0.01 6.60 -8.01
N GLU A 59 0.93 5.83 -7.49
CA GLU A 59 1.09 4.40 -7.78
C GLU A 59 -0.08 3.59 -7.24
N PHE A 60 -0.54 3.90 -6.03
CA PHE A 60 -1.73 3.30 -5.44
C PHE A 60 -3.00 3.61 -6.23
N ALA A 61 -3.16 4.86 -6.68
CA ALA A 61 -4.28 5.26 -7.53
C ALA A 61 -4.24 4.54 -8.88
N THR A 62 -3.05 4.40 -9.49
CA THR A 62 -2.84 3.66 -10.74
C THR A 62 -3.18 2.18 -10.56
N TRP A 63 -2.74 1.56 -9.46
CA TRP A 63 -3.05 0.16 -9.15
C TRP A 63 -4.55 -0.09 -8.94
N LEU A 64 -5.25 0.80 -8.22
CA LEU A 64 -6.70 0.70 -8.02
C LEU A 64 -7.50 1.02 -9.29
N SER A 65 -7.02 1.95 -10.12
CA SER A 65 -7.70 2.38 -11.34
C SER A 65 -7.42 1.46 -12.54
N GLY A 66 -6.39 0.62 -12.49
CA GLY A 66 -5.97 -0.30 -13.56
C GLY A 66 -6.84 -1.55 -13.71
N ARG A 67 -8.17 -1.40 -13.65
CA ARG A 67 -9.16 -2.43 -13.95
C ARG A 67 -9.73 -2.31 -15.35
#